data_AF-A0A936XQ57-F1
#
_entry.id   AF-A0A936XQ57-F1
#
_cell.length_a   1.000
_cell.length_b   1.000
_cell.length_c   1.000
_cell.angle_alpha   90.00
_cell.angle_beta   90.00
_cell.angle_gamma   90.00
#
_symmetry.space_group_name_H-M   'P 1'
#
loop_
_entity.id
_entity.type
_entity.pdbx_description
1 polymer ?
#
loop_
_entity_poly.entity_id
_entity_poly.type
_entity_poly.pdbx_seq_one_letter_code
_entity_poly.pdbx_strand_id
1 'polypeptide(L)'
;MEQIAKTITIYISHTLEIISALVIAAALIKLVFSYFQTFLKPKNGLSAMEARLVFGSAVAVSLELLLGADVLATAVAPSWDDIGKLAAIAILRTGLNYFLEQELKHKKSVA
;
A
#
# COMPACT_ATOMS: atom_id res chain seq x y z
N MET A 1 9.07 31.62 -6.59
CA MET A 1 8.30 30.99 -5.49
C MET A 1 7.56 29.75 -5.96
N GLU A 2 6.80 29.80 -7.07
CA GLU A 2 6.03 28.66 -7.58
C GLU A 2 6.91 27.43 -7.91
N GLN A 3 8.00 27.59 -8.68
CA GLN A 3 8.94 26.49 -8.99
C GLN A 3 9.57 25.80 -7.77
N ILE A 4 9.84 26.56 -6.71
CA ILE A 4 10.42 26.03 -5.48
C ILE A 4 9.39 25.14 -4.77
N ALA A 5 8.14 25.61 -4.66
CA ALA A 5 7.06 24.81 -4.13
C ALA A 5 6.83 23.53 -4.96
N LYS A 6 6.87 23.62 -6.31
CA LYS A 6 6.73 22.44 -7.17
C LYS A 6 7.81 21.39 -6.91
N THR A 7 9.05 21.85 -6.85
CA THR A 7 10.22 20.98 -6.63
C THR A 7 10.13 20.28 -5.28
N ILE A 8 9.85 21.02 -4.20
CA ILE A 8 9.73 20.46 -2.85
C ILE A 8 8.65 19.38 -2.81
N THR A 9 7.46 19.67 -3.34
CA THR A 9 6.35 18.73 -3.29
C THR A 9 6.62 17.44 -4.07
N ILE A 10 7.29 17.53 -5.23
CA ILE A 10 7.70 16.35 -6.01
C ILE A 10 8.71 15.50 -5.22
N TYR A 11 9.71 16.13 -4.59
CA TYR A 11 10.69 15.40 -3.77
C TYR A 11 10.01 14.70 -2.58
N ILE A 12 9.05 15.35 -1.93
CA ILE A 12 8.29 14.73 -0.83
C ILE A 12 7.48 13.55 -1.36
N SER A 13 6.77 13.71 -2.47
CA SER A 13 5.98 12.63 -3.10
C SER A 13 6.84 11.40 -3.40
N HIS A 14 7.97 11.55 -4.10
CA HIS A 14 8.88 10.43 -4.37
C HIS A 14 9.45 9.81 -3.09
N THR A 15 9.69 10.60 -2.05
CA THR A 15 10.15 10.06 -0.76
C THR A 15 9.10 9.17 -0.12
N LEU A 16 7.83 9.57 -0.16
CA LEU A 16 6.71 8.77 0.33
C LEU A 16 6.55 7.47 -0.48
N GLU A 17 6.68 7.53 -1.81
CA GLU A 17 6.67 6.35 -2.67
C GLU A 17 7.78 5.35 -2.31
N ILE A 18 9.01 5.83 -2.15
CA ILE A 18 10.16 5.00 -1.78
C ILE A 18 9.96 4.36 -0.40
N ILE A 19 9.50 5.13 0.60
CA ILE A 19 9.23 4.61 1.95
C ILE A 19 8.16 3.52 1.87
N SER A 20 7.09 3.76 1.13
CA SER A 20 5.98 2.81 0.94
C SER A 20 6.48 1.51 0.29
N ALA A 21 7.28 1.63 -0.77
CA ALA A 21 7.89 0.48 -1.44
C ALA A 21 8.79 -0.33 -0.50
N LEU A 22 9.59 0.32 0.35
CA LEU A 22 10.44 -0.34 1.33
C LEU A 22 9.63 -1.07 2.41
N VAL A 23 8.54 -0.47 2.90
CA VAL A 23 7.65 -1.10 3.89
C VAL A 23 6.99 -2.35 3.31
N ILE A 24 6.44 -2.26 2.09
CA ILE A 24 5.85 -3.41 1.38
C ILE A 24 6.90 -4.49 1.15
N ALA A 25 8.09 -4.13 0.67
CA ALA A 25 9.17 -5.08 0.40
C ALA A 25 9.60 -5.83 1.66
N ALA A 26 9.82 -5.12 2.78
CA ALA A 26 10.21 -5.73 4.04
C ALA A 26 9.11 -6.67 4.59
N ALA A 27 7.83 -6.27 4.47
CA ALA A 27 6.71 -7.11 4.89
C ALA A 27 6.56 -8.35 4.01
N LEU A 28 6.75 -8.21 2.69
CA LEU A 28 6.73 -9.33 1.75
C LEU A 28 7.83 -10.34 2.05
N ILE A 29 9.06 -9.87 2.31
CA ILE A 29 10.18 -10.74 2.69
C ILE A 29 9.80 -11.55 3.93
N LYS A 30 9.29 -10.91 4.99
CA LYS A 30 8.85 -11.60 6.22
C LYS A 30 7.76 -12.64 5.93
N LEU A 31 6.78 -12.30 5.09
CA LEU A 31 5.70 -13.22 4.70
C LEU A 31 6.25 -14.46 4.00
N VAL A 32 7.12 -14.28 3.01
CA VAL A 32 7.73 -15.37 2.23
C VAL A 32 8.56 -16.27 3.14
N PHE A 33 9.38 -15.68 4.04
CA PHE A 33 10.17 -16.45 4.99
C PHE A 33 9.29 -17.28 5.95
N SER A 34 8.19 -16.73 6.47
CA SER A 34 7.27 -17.45 7.35
C SER A 34 6.59 -18.63 6.63
N TYR A 35 6.17 -18.44 5.38
CA TYR A 35 5.61 -19.52 4.56
C TYR A 35 6.63 -20.61 4.26
N PHE A 36 7.86 -20.23 3.91
CA PHE A 36 8.94 -21.17 3.63
C PHE A 36 9.29 -22.02 4.87
N GLN A 37 9.37 -21.39 6.04
CA GLN A 37 9.60 -22.11 7.30
C GLN A 37 8.45 -23.07 7.64
N THR A 38 7.21 -22.65 7.43
CA THR A 38 6.02 -23.49 7.67
C THR A 38 5.99 -24.70 6.73
N PHE A 39 6.42 -24.53 5.47
CA PHE A 39 6.54 -25.63 4.51
C PHE A 39 7.59 -26.67 4.94
N LEU A 40 8.74 -26.22 5.46
CA LEU A 40 9.79 -27.11 5.96
C LEU A 40 9.47 -27.76 7.31
N LYS A 41 8.67 -27.09 8.16
CA LYS A 41 8.27 -27.57 9.49
C LYS A 41 6.78 -27.28 9.74
N PRO A 42 5.86 -28.19 9.32
CA PRO A 42 4.41 -27.96 9.35
C PRO A 42 3.73 -27.85 10.73
N LYS A 43 4.47 -27.59 11.81
CA LYS A 43 3.94 -27.72 13.18
C LYS A 43 3.03 -26.56 13.62
N ASN A 44 3.09 -25.38 12.98
CA ASN A 44 2.44 -24.17 13.48
C ASN A 44 1.61 -23.44 12.40
N GLY A 45 0.35 -23.85 12.18
CA GLY A 45 -0.58 -23.15 11.28
C GLY A 45 -0.92 -21.71 11.68
N LEU A 46 -0.77 -21.36 12.97
CA LEU A 46 -1.00 -20.00 13.49
C LEU A 46 0.01 -18.98 12.93
N SER A 47 1.26 -19.40 12.64
CA SER A 47 2.32 -18.48 12.18
C SER A 47 2.08 -17.91 10.79
N ALA A 48 1.52 -18.72 9.87
CA ALA A 48 1.22 -18.27 8.51
C ALA A 48 0.06 -17.24 8.48
N MET A 49 -0.91 -17.39 9.38
CA MET A 49 -2.01 -16.44 9.55
C MET A 49 -1.52 -15.12 10.12
N GLU A 50 -0.67 -15.15 11.16
CA GLU A 50 -0.03 -13.97 11.73
C GLU A 50 0.81 -13.22 10.69
N ALA A 51 1.62 -13.93 9.90
CA ALA A 51 2.42 -13.31 8.84
C ALA A 51 1.55 -12.63 7.77
N ARG A 52 0.39 -13.22 7.42
CA ARG A 52 -0.57 -12.60 6.49
C ARG A 52 -1.21 -11.34 7.08
N LEU A 53 -1.52 -11.32 8.38
CA LEU A 53 -2.04 -10.13 9.06
C LEU A 53 -1.00 -9.00 9.09
N VAL A 54 0.25 -9.32 9.41
CA VAL A 54 1.36 -8.36 9.40
C VAL A 54 1.57 -7.78 8.00
N PHE A 55 1.57 -8.62 6.97
CA PHE A 55 1.67 -8.17 5.59
C PHE A 55 0.50 -7.26 5.19
N GLY A 56 -0.74 -7.68 5.49
CA GLY A 56 -1.94 -6.89 5.19
C GLY A 56 -1.92 -5.51 5.87
N SER A 57 -1.48 -5.45 7.13
CA SER A 57 -1.32 -4.18 7.86
C SER A 57 -0.24 -3.28 7.23
N ALA A 58 0.90 -3.84 6.84
CA ALA A 58 1.96 -3.07 6.17
C ALA A 58 1.51 -2.52 4.80
N VAL A 59 0.75 -3.31 4.03
CA VAL A 59 0.15 -2.87 2.77
C VAL A 59 -0.84 -1.73 3.02
N ALA A 60 -1.70 -1.82 4.04
CA ALA A 60 -2.65 -0.76 4.37
C ALA A 60 -1.94 0.58 4.67
N VAL A 61 -0.91 0.56 5.52
CA VAL A 61 -0.10 1.76 5.83
C VAL A 61 0.58 2.33 4.58
N SER A 62 1.16 1.46 3.75
CA SER A 62 1.86 1.89 2.53
C SER A 62 0.89 2.52 1.53
N LEU A 63 -0.35 2.02 1.44
CA LEU A 63 -1.39 2.61 0.61
C LEU A 63 -1.80 4.00 1.10
N GLU A 64 -1.82 4.27 2.41
CA GLU A 64 -2.06 5.61 2.98
C GLU A 64 -0.96 6.60 2.61
N LEU A 65 0.30 6.18 2.69
CA LEU A 65 1.44 6.99 2.30
C LEU A 65 1.46 7.29 0.78
N LEU A 66 1.16 6.28 -0.05
CA LEU A 66 1.05 6.45 -1.50
C LEU A 66 -0.07 7.44 -1.87
N LEU A 67 -1.23 7.39 -1.21
CA LEU A 67 -2.27 8.41 -1.44
C LEU A 67 -1.76 9.82 -1.13
N GLY A 68 -1.02 9.98 -0.04
CA GLY A 68 -0.39 11.26 0.29
C GLY A 68 0.55 11.72 -0.82
N ALA A 69 1.35 10.81 -1.37
CA ALA A 69 2.25 11.07 -2.49
C ALA A 69 1.49 11.53 -3.75
N ASP A 70 0.40 10.84 -4.09
CA ASP A 70 -0.44 11.11 -5.26
C ASP A 70 -1.14 12.49 -5.16
N VAL A 71 -1.70 12.80 -3.98
CA VAL A 71 -2.34 14.11 -3.71
C VAL A 71 -1.33 15.24 -3.81
N LEU A 72 -0.12 15.04 -3.27
CA LEU A 72 0.96 16.02 -3.37
C LEU A 72 1.40 16.23 -4.82
N ALA A 73 1.57 15.16 -5.59
CA ALA A 73 1.98 15.25 -7.00
C ALA A 73 0.97 16.04 -7.85
N THR A 74 -0.33 15.85 -7.62
CA THR A 74 -1.37 16.55 -8.39
C THR A 74 -1.64 17.98 -7.96
N ALA A 75 -1.34 18.36 -6.73
CA ALA A 75 -1.49 19.75 -6.28
C ALA A 75 -0.55 20.74 -7.00
N VAL A 76 0.47 20.25 -7.70
CA VAL A 76 1.63 21.03 -8.17
C VAL A 76 1.60 21.37 -9.65
N ALA A 77 1.06 20.48 -10.48
CA ALA A 77 0.95 20.66 -11.92
C ALA A 77 -0.29 19.91 -12.43
N PRO A 78 -1.48 20.54 -12.42
CA PRO A 78 -2.66 19.91 -13.01
C PRO A 78 -2.56 20.01 -14.53
N SER A 79 -1.89 19.04 -15.17
CA SER A 79 -2.16 18.77 -16.59
C SER A 79 -3.36 17.84 -16.70
N TRP A 80 -4.10 17.89 -17.82
CA TRP A 80 -5.21 16.96 -18.05
C TRP A 80 -4.78 15.48 -18.01
N ASP A 81 -3.52 15.19 -18.37
CA ASP A 81 -2.93 13.85 -18.30
C ASP A 81 -2.66 13.43 -16.84
N ASP A 82 -2.15 14.35 -16.01
CA ASP A 82 -1.87 14.10 -14.59
C ASP A 82 -3.15 13.97 -13.76
N ILE A 83 -4.18 14.75 -14.09
CA ILE A 83 -5.53 14.59 -13.52
C ILE A 83 -6.11 13.21 -13.88
N GLY A 84 -5.93 12.77 -15.13
CA GLY A 84 -6.36 11.45 -15.58
C GLY A 84 -5.66 10.30 -14.85
N LYS A 85 -4.34 10.39 -14.66
CA LYS A 85 -3.57 9.42 -13.87
C LYS A 85 -4.03 9.36 -12.42
N LEU A 86 -4.22 10.52 -11.78
CA LEU A 86 -4.72 10.56 -10.41
C LEU A 86 -6.12 9.97 -10.28
N ALA A 87 -7.03 10.31 -11.19
CA ALA A 87 -8.38 9.76 -11.19
C ALA A 87 -8.34 8.22 -11.34
N ALA A 88 -7.47 7.70 -12.20
CA ALA A 88 -7.28 6.25 -12.35
C ALA A 88 -6.72 5.60 -11.07
N ILE A 89 -5.70 6.19 -10.44
CA ILE A 89 -5.12 5.69 -9.18
C ILE A 89 -6.16 5.73 -8.05
N ALA A 90 -6.92 6.82 -7.94
CA ALA A 90 -7.98 6.98 -6.96
C ALA A 90 -9.06 5.89 -7.12
N ILE A 91 -9.52 5.63 -8.35
CA ILE A 91 -10.49 4.57 -8.65
C ILE A 91 -9.92 3.19 -8.29
N LEU A 92 -8.69 2.88 -8.69
CA LEU A 92 -8.03 1.62 -8.35
C LEU A 92 -7.97 1.42 -6.83
N ARG A 93 -7.63 2.48 -6.09
CA ARG A 93 -7.54 2.46 -4.64
C ARG A 93 -8.90 2.25 -3.98
N THR A 94 -9.93 2.97 -4.42
CA THR A 94 -11.31 2.78 -3.92
C THR A 94 -11.81 1.37 -4.23
N GLY A 95 -11.56 0.86 -5.44
CA GLY A 95 -11.93 -0.49 -5.83
C GLY A 95 -11.26 -1.56 -4.97
N LEU A 96 -9.92 -1.50 -4.83
CA LEU A 96 -9.16 -2.44 -4.00
C LEU A 96 -9.58 -2.40 -2.53
N ASN A 97 -9.71 -1.21 -1.95
CA ASN A 97 -10.08 -1.07 -0.54
C ASN A 97 -11.52 -1.56 -0.28
N TYR A 98 -12.44 -1.31 -1.21
CA TYR A 98 -13.79 -1.86 -1.17
C TYR A 98 -13.80 -3.39 -1.22
N PHE A 99 -13.05 -4.01 -2.14
CA PHE A 99 -12.94 -5.47 -2.23
C PHE A 99 -12.35 -6.09 -0.97
N LEU A 100 -11.32 -5.46 -0.41
CA LEU A 100 -10.64 -5.94 0.80
C LEU A 100 -11.55 -5.86 2.03
N GLU A 101 -12.26 -4.73 2.22
CA GLU A 101 -13.28 -4.61 3.27
C GLU A 101 -14.38 -5.65 3.14
N GLN A 102 -14.79 -5.96 1.92
CA GLN A 102 -15.81 -6.97 1.64
C GLN A 102 -15.31 -8.37 2.01
N GLU A 103 -14.06 -8.73 1.66
CA GLU A 103 -13.45 -10.02 2.03
C GLU A 103 -13.31 -10.16 3.55
N LEU A 104 -12.90 -9.09 4.25
CA LEU A 104 -12.76 -9.08 5.71
C LEU A 104 -14.11 -9.21 6.43
N LYS A 105 -15.17 -8.55 5.93
CA LYS A 105 -16.54 -8.72 6.45
C LYS A 105 -17.03 -10.16 6.24
N HIS A 106 -16.74 -10.76 5.09
CA HIS A 106 -17.11 -12.14 4.80
C HIS A 106 -16.43 -13.12 5.76
N LYS A 107 -15.15 -12.90 6.09
CA LYS A 107 -14.41 -13.75 7.05
C LYS A 107 -14.90 -13.61 8.50
N LYS A 108 -15.45 -12.47 8.91
CA LYS A 108 -16.00 -12.26 10.27
C LYS A 108 -17.39 -12.86 10.48
N SER A 109 -18.15 -13.15 9.43
CA SER A 109 -19.53 -13.67 9.53
C SER A 109 -19.62 -15.19 9.62
N VAL A 110 -18.51 -15.92 9.41
CA VAL A 110 -18.47 -17.40 9.35
C VAL A 110 -17.65 -17.99 10.51
N ALA A 111 -17.22 -17.14 11.47
CA ALA A 111 -16.52 -17.54 12.70
C ALA A 111 -17.41 -17.37 13.92
#